data_AF-A0A7C2A3Q6-F1
#
_entry.id   AF-A0A7C2A3Q6-F1
#
_cell.length_a   1.000
_cell.length_b   1.000
_cell.length_c   1.000
_cell.angle_alpha   90.00
_cell.angle_beta   90.00
_cell.angle_gamma   90.00
#
_symmetry.space_group_name_H-M   'P 1'
#
loop_
_entity.id
_entity.type
_entity.pdbx_description
1 polymer ?
#
loop_
_entity_poly.entity_id
_entity_poly.type
_entity_poly.pdbx_seq_one_letter_code
_entity_poly.pdbx_strand_id
1 'polypeptide(L)'
;MIYDEFPDVKIFFSGTSSLELKENILPFMVGRAFIFELFSFDFEEFLMAKDEGLARIFREKNESFKKAMDGDEPQPPSIQQEFLSLLKEYLIFGGYPEVIKTDSREIKELILKNIYSLYIEKDVTAHFGIKETAKFEDLLRMLAFRNASMLSIWSI
;
A
#
# COMPACT_ATOMS: atom_id res chain seq x y z
N MET A 1 6.67 -21.28 -25.47
CA MET A 1 6.46 -21.17 -26.93
C MET A 1 6.76 -19.77 -27.42
N ILE A 2 5.94 -18.72 -27.22
CA ILE A 2 6.28 -17.39 -27.79
C ILE A 2 7.64 -16.84 -27.31
N TYR A 3 7.94 -16.93 -26.01
CA TYR A 3 9.24 -16.48 -25.48
C TYR A 3 10.43 -17.29 -26.02
N ASP A 4 10.23 -18.58 -26.27
CA ASP A 4 11.31 -19.49 -26.71
C ASP A 4 11.58 -19.35 -28.22
N GLU A 5 10.57 -18.96 -28.99
CA GLU A 5 10.63 -18.84 -30.47
C GLU A 5 11.13 -17.46 -30.95
N PHE A 6 11.07 -16.42 -30.11
CA PHE A 6 11.41 -15.05 -30.49
C PHE A 6 12.38 -14.39 -29.48
N PRO A 7 13.70 -14.63 -29.60
CA PRO A 7 14.69 -14.19 -28.61
C PRO A 7 14.83 -12.67 -28.48
N ASP A 8 14.43 -11.90 -29.50
CA ASP A 8 14.50 -10.42 -29.48
C ASP A 8 13.24 -9.75 -28.91
N VAL A 9 12.24 -10.53 -28.48
CA VAL A 9 10.97 -9.99 -27.97
C VAL A 9 10.94 -10.06 -26.43
N LYS A 10 10.82 -8.89 -25.79
CA LYS A 10 10.55 -8.78 -24.35
C LYS A 10 9.07 -8.58 -24.12
N ILE A 11 8.47 -9.45 -23.29
CA ILE A 11 7.05 -9.40 -22.97
C ILE A 11 6.89 -8.93 -21.52
N PHE A 12 6.04 -7.93 -21.31
CA PHE A 12 5.69 -7.43 -20.00
C PHE A 12 4.19 -7.62 -19.76
N PHE A 13 3.84 -8.16 -18.61
CA PHE A 13 2.46 -8.31 -18.15
C PHE A 13 2.30 -7.56 -16.83
N SER A 14 1.24 -6.78 -16.71
CA SER A 14 0.84 -6.11 -15.47
C SER A 14 -0.62 -6.40 -15.19
N GLY A 15 -0.96 -6.67 -13.94
CA GLY A 15 -2.34 -6.91 -13.53
C GLY A 15 -2.52 -6.68 -12.04
N THR A 16 -3.72 -6.25 -11.65
CA THR A 16 -4.07 -6.00 -10.24
C THR A 16 -4.51 -7.27 -9.51
N SER A 17 -5.00 -8.29 -10.24
CA SER A 17 -5.34 -9.62 -9.68
C SER A 17 -4.08 -10.48 -9.46
N SER A 18 -3.27 -10.11 -8.46
CA SER A 18 -2.05 -10.87 -8.13
C SER A 18 -2.36 -12.33 -7.76
N LEU A 19 -3.50 -12.60 -7.14
CA LEU A 19 -3.91 -13.93 -6.69
C LEU A 19 -4.27 -14.85 -7.87
N GLU A 20 -5.10 -14.36 -8.80
CA GLU A 20 -5.45 -15.07 -10.03
C GLU A 20 -4.21 -15.33 -10.90
N LEU A 21 -3.31 -14.34 -11.02
CA LEU A 21 -2.03 -14.50 -11.70
C LEU A 21 -1.20 -15.61 -11.05
N LYS A 22 -1.09 -15.61 -9.72
CA LYS A 22 -0.33 -16.61 -8.95
C LYS A 22 -0.90 -18.02 -9.09
N GLU A 23 -2.22 -18.18 -9.17
CA GLU A 23 -2.85 -19.49 -9.24
C GLU A 23 -2.96 -20.04 -10.66
N ASN A 24 -3.36 -19.22 -11.63
CA ASN A 24 -3.74 -19.70 -12.96
C ASN A 24 -2.68 -19.47 -14.04
N ILE A 25 -1.71 -18.57 -13.81
CA ILE A 25 -0.73 -18.18 -14.83
C ILE A 25 0.70 -18.57 -14.41
N LEU A 26 1.15 -18.18 -13.22
CA LEU A 26 2.52 -18.40 -12.77
C LEU A 26 2.98 -19.88 -12.73
N PRO A 27 2.13 -20.88 -12.40
CA PRO A 27 2.56 -22.28 -12.45
C PRO A 27 3.01 -22.73 -13.84
N PHE A 28 2.48 -22.11 -14.90
CA PHE A 28 2.92 -22.37 -16.27
C PHE A 28 4.17 -21.58 -16.67
N MET A 29 4.61 -20.60 -15.87
CA MET A 29 5.74 -19.73 -16.17
C MET A 29 7.01 -20.03 -15.34
N VAL A 30 7.02 -21.14 -14.59
CA VAL A 30 8.17 -21.54 -13.75
C VAL A 30 9.46 -21.59 -14.58
N GLY A 31 10.50 -20.89 -14.10
CA GLY A 31 11.80 -20.78 -14.75
C GLY A 31 11.87 -19.86 -15.98
N ARG A 32 10.75 -19.24 -16.37
CA ARG A 32 10.63 -18.41 -17.60
C ARG A 32 10.09 -17.01 -17.35
N ALA A 33 9.72 -16.68 -16.12
CA ALA A 33 9.22 -15.36 -15.74
C ALA A 33 10.02 -14.77 -14.59
N PHE A 34 10.26 -13.47 -14.69
CA PHE A 34 10.63 -12.62 -13.56
C PHE A 34 9.35 -11.97 -13.02
N ILE A 35 9.13 -12.09 -11.72
CA ILE A 35 7.93 -11.57 -11.05
C ILE A 35 8.36 -10.37 -10.22
N PHE A 36 7.67 -9.25 -10.40
CA PHE A 36 7.86 -8.03 -9.64
C PHE A 36 6.56 -7.70 -8.91
N GLU A 37 6.62 -7.58 -7.60
CA GLU A 37 5.50 -7.13 -6.78
C GLU A 37 5.66 -5.63 -6.49
N LEU A 38 4.62 -4.85 -6.80
CA LEU A 38 4.59 -3.41 -6.55
C LEU A 38 3.63 -3.14 -5.40
N PHE A 39 4.19 -2.66 -4.29
CA PHE A 39 3.41 -2.25 -3.12
C PHE A 39 2.98 -0.79 -3.26
N SER A 40 2.03 -0.36 -2.42
CA SER A 40 1.80 1.06 -2.18
C SER A 40 3.05 1.70 -1.61
N PHE A 41 3.22 2.99 -1.83
CA PHE A 41 4.34 3.74 -1.27
C PHE A 41 4.36 3.61 0.24
N ASP A 42 5.54 3.38 0.80
CA ASP A 42 5.76 3.61 2.22
C ASP A 42 5.77 5.12 2.55
N PHE A 43 5.96 5.47 3.82
CA PHE A 43 5.92 6.88 4.20
C PHE A 43 7.12 7.67 3.63
N GLU A 44 8.28 7.05 3.44
CA GLU A 44 9.43 7.73 2.85
C GLU A 44 9.20 8.01 1.37
N GLU A 45 8.70 7.02 0.62
CA GLU A 45 8.31 7.16 -0.79
C GLU A 45 7.17 8.17 -0.97
N PHE A 46 6.21 8.19 -0.05
CA PHE A 46 5.17 9.22 0.01
C PHE A 46 5.77 10.62 0.16
N LEU A 47 6.72 10.79 1.09
CA LEU A 47 7.42 12.06 1.26
C LEU A 47 8.20 12.41 0.00
N MET A 48 8.90 11.48 -0.63
CA MET A 48 9.61 11.73 -1.90
C MET A 48 8.67 12.21 -3.00
N ALA A 49 7.46 11.65 -3.08
CA ALA A 49 6.46 12.04 -4.07
C ALA A 49 5.83 13.41 -3.80
N LYS A 50 5.81 13.86 -2.54
CA LYS A 50 5.23 15.15 -2.13
C LYS A 50 6.26 16.28 -2.08
N ASP A 51 7.42 16.03 -1.48
CA ASP A 51 8.49 16.99 -1.27
C ASP A 51 9.84 16.27 -1.05
N GLU A 52 10.71 16.32 -2.06
CA GLU A 52 12.04 15.70 -2.02
C GLU A 52 12.94 16.28 -0.90
N GLY A 53 12.77 17.56 -0.57
CA GLY A 53 13.51 18.23 0.49
C GLY A 53 13.16 17.66 1.87
N LEU A 54 11.88 17.43 2.13
CA LEU A 54 11.42 16.78 3.36
C LEU A 54 11.86 15.32 3.43
N ALA A 55 11.81 14.58 2.32
CA ALA A 55 12.30 13.21 2.28
C ALA A 55 13.80 13.10 2.60
N ARG A 56 14.62 14.07 2.16
CA ARG A 56 16.04 14.13 2.53
C ARG A 56 16.23 14.35 4.03
N ILE A 57 15.50 15.30 4.62
CA ILE A 57 15.55 15.58 6.06
C ILE A 57 15.13 14.35 6.87
N PHE A 58 14.09 13.64 6.41
CA PHE A 58 13.62 12.40 7.03
C PHE A 58 14.72 11.32 7.03
N ARG A 59 15.40 11.11 5.90
CA ARG A 59 16.53 10.16 5.79
C ARG A 59 17.70 10.51 6.70
N GLU A 60 18.14 11.76 6.67
CA GLU A 60 19.25 12.25 7.50
C GLU A 60 18.97 12.03 9.00
N LYS A 61 17.72 12.22 9.42
CA LYS A 61 17.30 11.95 10.80
C LYS A 61 17.17 10.48 11.13
N ASN A 62 16.63 9.64 10.24
CA ASN A 62 16.60 8.19 10.47
C ASN A 62 18.01 7.63 10.69
N GLU A 63 18.99 8.10 9.90
CA GLU A 63 20.40 7.73 10.09
C GLU A 63 20.98 8.26 11.40
N SER A 64 20.58 9.46 11.82
CA SER A 64 20.97 10.02 13.13
C SER A 64 20.30 9.29 14.30
N PHE A 65 19.05 8.85 14.15
CA PHE A 65 18.28 8.12 15.17
C PHE A 65 18.81 6.70 15.38
N LYS A 66 19.26 6.03 14.30
CA LYS A 66 19.98 4.76 14.38
C LYS A 66 21.28 4.90 15.18
N LYS A 67 21.99 6.03 15.06
CA LYS A 67 23.21 6.36 15.82
C LYS A 67 22.90 6.79 17.26
N ALA A 68 21.76 7.43 17.49
CA ALA A 68 21.29 7.87 18.81
C ALA A 68 20.90 6.70 19.75
N MET A 69 20.76 5.47 19.24
CA MET A 69 20.67 4.28 20.11
C MET A 69 21.92 4.05 20.97
N ASP A 70 23.01 4.79 20.74
CA ASP A 70 24.21 4.84 21.59
C ASP A 70 24.17 5.93 22.69
N GLY A 71 23.03 6.60 22.91
CA GLY A 71 22.79 7.40 24.13
C GLY A 71 22.63 8.91 23.97
N ASP A 72 22.49 9.44 22.75
CA ASP A 72 22.19 10.86 22.53
C ASP A 72 20.68 11.09 22.36
N GLU A 73 20.15 12.16 22.97
CA GLU A 73 18.75 12.55 22.77
C GLU A 73 18.53 13.11 21.35
N PRO A 74 17.63 12.51 20.55
CA PRO A 74 17.37 13.00 19.20
C PRO A 74 16.67 14.36 19.28
N GLN A 75 17.32 15.41 18.73
CA GLN A 75 16.69 16.72 18.65
C GLN A 75 15.53 16.69 17.66
N PRO A 76 14.33 17.18 18.03
CA PRO A 76 13.17 17.15 17.15
C PRO A 76 13.36 18.14 15.98
N PRO A 77 12.83 17.84 14.78
CA PRO A 77 13.04 18.70 13.61
C PRO A 77 12.44 20.10 13.82
N SER A 78 13.03 21.13 13.21
CA SER A 78 12.41 22.47 13.15
C SER A 78 11.09 22.46 12.35
N ILE A 79 10.89 21.43 11.52
CA ILE A 79 9.78 21.27 10.56
C ILE A 79 8.76 20.21 11.07
N GLN A 80 8.49 20.18 12.37
CA GLN A 80 7.60 19.17 12.97
C GLN A 80 6.18 19.24 12.43
N GLN A 81 5.67 20.44 12.15
CA GLN A 81 4.27 20.62 11.80
C GLN A 81 3.96 20.08 10.40
N GLU A 82 4.86 20.29 9.45
CA GLU A 82 4.72 19.82 8.08
C GLU A 82 4.84 18.29 8.02
N PHE A 83 5.81 17.70 8.75
CA PHE A 83 5.89 16.24 8.88
C PHE A 83 4.63 15.64 9.52
N LEU A 84 4.11 16.26 10.59
CA LEU A 84 2.88 15.80 11.22
C LEU A 84 1.67 15.93 10.30
N SER A 85 1.60 16.99 9.48
CA SER A 85 0.54 17.16 8.49
C SER A 85 0.58 16.08 7.41
N LEU A 86 1.77 15.83 6.85
CA LEU A 86 2.00 14.82 5.83
C LEU A 86 1.79 13.39 6.36
N LEU A 87 2.21 13.13 7.61
CA LEU A 87 1.93 11.86 8.28
C LEU A 87 0.42 11.66 8.49
N LYS A 88 -0.31 12.71 8.90
CA LYS A 88 -1.78 12.63 9.01
C LYS A 88 -2.42 12.34 7.67
N GLU A 89 -1.98 12.99 6.59
CA GLU A 89 -2.48 12.72 5.25
C GLU A 89 -2.23 11.25 4.87
N TYR A 90 -1.01 10.75 5.05
CA TYR A 90 -0.64 9.38 4.75
C TYR A 90 -1.44 8.36 5.59
N LEU A 91 -1.68 8.63 6.88
CA LEU A 91 -2.48 7.75 7.74
C LEU A 91 -3.97 7.70 7.34
N ILE A 92 -4.50 8.78 6.76
CA ILE A 92 -5.90 8.85 6.33
C ILE A 92 -6.08 8.22 4.94
N PHE A 93 -5.19 8.54 3.99
CA PHE A 93 -5.37 8.21 2.57
C PHE A 93 -4.49 7.05 2.09
N GLY A 94 -3.45 6.68 2.85
CA GLY A 94 -2.51 5.62 2.51
C GLY A 94 -1.51 5.99 1.42
N GLY A 95 -0.79 4.98 0.95
CA GLY A 95 0.33 5.10 0.01
C GLY A 95 0.02 4.82 -1.46
N TYR A 96 -1.25 4.73 -1.87
CA TYR A 96 -1.57 4.40 -3.26
C TYR A 96 -1.09 5.51 -4.21
N PRO A 97 -0.25 5.23 -5.24
CA PRO A 97 0.38 6.27 -6.05
C PRO A 97 -0.62 7.26 -6.69
N GLU A 98 -1.76 6.77 -7.16
CA GLU A 98 -2.81 7.61 -7.76
C GLU A 98 -3.47 8.54 -6.74
N VAL A 99 -3.64 8.06 -5.50
CA VAL A 99 -4.19 8.85 -4.39
C VAL A 99 -3.21 9.96 -4.00
N ILE A 100 -1.90 9.68 -3.98
CA ILE A 100 -0.86 10.64 -3.63
C ILE A 100 -0.77 11.78 -4.66
N LYS A 101 -0.84 11.44 -5.96
CA LYS A 101 -0.78 12.40 -7.07
C LYS A 101 -2.02 13.30 -7.19
N THR A 102 -3.12 12.90 -6.58
CA THR A 102 -4.37 13.64 -6.61
C THR A 102 -4.36 14.71 -5.54
N ASP A 103 -4.75 15.94 -5.85
CA ASP A 103 -4.84 17.02 -4.84
C ASP A 103 -6.23 17.11 -4.18
N SER A 104 -7.30 16.94 -4.96
CA SER A 104 -8.67 17.00 -4.45
C SER A 104 -8.97 15.84 -3.51
N ARG A 105 -9.41 16.19 -2.29
CA ARG A 105 -9.83 15.23 -1.28
C ARG A 105 -10.98 14.36 -1.76
N GLU A 106 -11.95 14.96 -2.44
CA GLU A 106 -13.13 14.27 -2.97
C GLU A 106 -12.73 13.21 -4.00
N ILE A 107 -11.76 13.53 -4.86
CA ILE A 107 -11.24 12.59 -5.85
C ILE A 107 -10.44 11.47 -5.16
N LYS A 108 -9.61 11.77 -4.14
CA LYS A 108 -8.92 10.73 -3.34
C LYS A 108 -9.91 9.74 -2.73
N GLU A 109 -10.97 10.24 -2.11
CA GLU A 109 -12.02 9.42 -1.49
C GLU A 109 -12.72 8.54 -2.54
N LEU A 110 -12.98 9.08 -3.74
CA LEU A 110 -13.54 8.30 -4.85
C LEU A 110 -12.59 7.20 -5.34
N ILE A 111 -11.29 7.49 -5.50
CA ILE A 111 -10.28 6.50 -5.91
C ILE A 111 -10.24 5.36 -4.89
N LEU A 112 -10.15 5.68 -3.59
CA LEU A 112 -10.11 4.68 -2.53
C LEU A 112 -11.39 3.83 -2.48
N LYS A 113 -12.55 4.46 -2.67
CA LYS A 113 -13.84 3.74 -2.75
C LYS A 113 -13.85 2.76 -3.93
N ASN A 114 -13.35 3.17 -5.08
CA ASN A 114 -13.29 2.29 -6.25
C ASN A 114 -12.33 1.11 -6.03
N ILE A 115 -11.14 1.37 -5.46
CA ILE A 115 -10.18 0.32 -5.08
C ILE A 115 -10.86 -0.69 -4.14
N TYR A 116 -11.51 -0.19 -3.09
CA TYR A 116 -12.24 -1.02 -2.14
C TYR A 116 -13.33 -1.87 -2.81
N SER A 117 -14.19 -1.27 -3.64
CA SER A 117 -15.26 -2.00 -4.33
C SER A 117 -14.71 -3.10 -5.25
N LEU A 118 -13.61 -2.84 -5.95
CA LEU A 118 -12.97 -3.85 -6.80
C LEU A 118 -12.42 -5.02 -5.98
N TYR A 119 -11.85 -4.78 -4.79
CA TYR A 119 -11.41 -5.85 -3.89
C TYR A 119 -12.58 -6.70 -3.37
N ILE A 120 -13.70 -6.07 -3.00
CA ILE A 120 -14.91 -6.80 -2.58
C ILE A 120 -15.45 -7.68 -3.71
N GLU A 121 -15.48 -7.17 -4.94
CA GLU A 121 -16.01 -7.92 -6.07
C GLU A 121 -15.06 -9.06 -6.50
N LYS A 122 -13.79 -8.74 -6.75
CA LYS A 122 -12.83 -9.70 -7.32
C LYS A 122 -12.33 -10.71 -6.30
N ASP A 123 -11.90 -10.23 -5.14
CA ASP A 123 -11.20 -11.11 -4.20
C ASP A 123 -12.20 -11.76 -3.25
N VAL A 124 -13.06 -10.97 -2.60
CA VAL A 124 -14.00 -11.49 -1.59
C VAL A 124 -15.11 -12.32 -2.22
N THR A 125 -15.74 -11.80 -3.28
CA THR A 125 -16.89 -12.46 -3.90
C THR A 125 -16.45 -13.51 -4.92
N ALA A 126 -15.67 -13.12 -5.94
CA ALA A 126 -15.36 -14.02 -7.05
C ALA A 126 -14.32 -15.09 -6.68
N HIS A 127 -13.27 -14.72 -5.93
CA HIS A 127 -12.22 -15.68 -5.57
C HIS A 127 -12.55 -16.48 -4.28
N PHE A 128 -12.85 -15.82 -3.16
CA PHE A 128 -13.15 -16.51 -1.90
C PHE A 128 -14.59 -17.04 -1.79
N GLY A 129 -15.49 -16.66 -2.69
CA GLY A 129 -16.88 -17.13 -2.71
C GLY A 129 -17.74 -16.61 -1.56
N ILE A 130 -17.33 -15.53 -0.89
CA ILE A 130 -18.06 -14.93 0.23
C ILE A 130 -19.26 -14.16 -0.32
N LYS A 131 -20.45 -14.75 -0.17
CA LYS A 131 -21.71 -14.14 -0.66
C LYS A 131 -22.26 -13.04 0.25
N GLU A 132 -21.97 -13.13 1.55
CA GLU A 132 -22.43 -12.19 2.56
C GLU A 132 -21.48 -10.99 2.67
N THR A 133 -21.33 -10.23 1.58
CA THR A 133 -20.38 -9.11 1.50
C THR A 133 -20.63 -8.08 2.59
N ALA A 134 -21.89 -7.81 2.93
CA ALA A 134 -22.27 -6.88 4.01
C ALA A 134 -21.61 -7.23 5.36
N LYS A 135 -21.60 -8.51 5.76
CA LYS A 135 -20.95 -8.95 7.01
C LYS A 135 -19.43 -8.77 6.96
N PHE A 136 -18.85 -8.98 5.78
CA PHE A 136 -17.42 -8.75 5.57
C PHE A 136 -17.09 -7.25 5.65
N GLU A 137 -17.92 -6.38 5.07
CA GLU A 137 -17.77 -4.93 5.22
C GLU A 137 -17.88 -4.49 6.68
N ASP A 138 -18.83 -5.04 7.43
CA ASP A 138 -19.02 -4.75 8.85
C ASP A 138 -17.78 -5.15 9.66
N LEU A 139 -17.21 -6.33 9.38
CA LEU A 139 -15.95 -6.76 9.99
C LEU A 139 -14.81 -5.79 9.65
N LEU A 140 -14.66 -5.40 8.39
CA LEU A 140 -13.62 -4.45 7.98
C LEU A 140 -13.80 -3.09 8.66
N ARG A 141 -15.03 -2.59 8.77
CA ARG A 141 -15.34 -1.36 9.51
C ARG A 141 -14.95 -1.50 10.98
N MET A 142 -15.31 -2.61 11.63
CA MET A 142 -14.92 -2.87 13.02
C MET A 142 -13.41 -2.90 13.21
N LEU A 143 -12.67 -3.54 12.29
CA LEU A 143 -11.21 -3.56 12.31
C LEU A 143 -10.64 -2.15 12.11
N ALA A 144 -11.17 -1.39 11.16
CA ALA A 144 -10.74 -0.02 10.90
C ALA A 144 -10.91 0.89 12.13
N PHE A 145 -12.06 0.81 12.81
CA PHE A 145 -12.32 1.55 14.04
C PHE A 145 -11.44 1.12 15.22
N ARG A 146 -10.92 -0.11 15.18
CA ARG A 146 -10.11 -0.69 16.26
C ARG A 146 -8.62 -0.76 15.95
N ASN A 147 -8.16 -0.29 14.79
CA ASN A 147 -6.74 -0.22 14.49
C ASN A 147 -6.05 0.64 15.55
N ALA A 148 -5.16 0.01 16.34
CA ALA A 148 -4.49 0.48 17.57
C ALA A 148 -5.18 0.22 18.93
N SER A 149 -6.27 -0.54 18.98
CA SER A 149 -6.92 -1.00 20.23
C SER A 149 -6.98 -2.54 20.29
N MET A 150 -6.96 -3.12 21.50
CA MET A 150 -7.11 -4.58 21.66
C MET A 150 -8.52 -5.04 21.24
N LEU A 151 -8.58 -6.04 20.36
CA LEU A 151 -9.81 -6.78 20.04
C LEU A 151 -10.05 -7.84 21.11
N SER A 152 -11.16 -7.70 21.86
CA SER A 152 -11.65 -8.75 22.77
C SER A 152 -12.86 -9.42 22.14
N ILE A 153 -12.76 -10.72 21.85
CA ILE A 153 -13.79 -11.53 21.16
C ILE A 153 -14.81 -12.12 22.16
N TRP A 154 -14.70 -11.79 23.45
CA TRP A 154 -15.58 -12.36 24.50
C TRP A 154 -16.92 -11.62 24.68
N SER A 155 -17.29 -10.72 23.80
CA SER A 155 -18.56 -9.97 23.92
C SER A 155 -19.18 -9.71 22.55
N ILE A 156 -19.70 -10.79 21.97
CA ILE A 156 -20.81 -10.79 21.00
C ILE A 156 -21.82 -11.82 21.52
#